data_AF-A0A2X1PXP2-F1
#
_entry.id   AF-A0A2X1PXP2-F1
#
_cell.length_a   1.000
_cell.length_b   1.000
_cell.length_c   1.000
_cell.angle_alpha   90.00
_cell.angle_beta   90.00
_cell.angle_gamma   90.00
#
_symmetry.space_group_name_H-M   'P 1'
#
loop_
_entity.id
_entity.type
_entity.pdbx_description
1 polymer ?
#
loop_
_entity_poly.entity_id
_entity_poly.type
_entity_poly.pdbx_seq_one_letter_code
_entity_poly.pdbx_strand_id
1 'polypeptide(L)' 'MATYTTSDFKPGLKFMQDGEPCVIVENEFVKPGKGQAFTRTRIRKLISGQSIRRKL' A
#
# COMPACT_ATOMS: atom_id res chain seq x y z
N MET A 1 -16.63 1.21 10.43
CA MET A 1 -15.19 0.95 10.25
C MET A 1 -14.86 1.21 8.80
N ALA A 2 -13.89 2.07 8.49
CA ALA A 2 -13.55 2.38 7.11
C ALA A 2 -12.75 1.20 6.52
N THR A 3 -13.35 0.47 5.58
CA THR A 3 -12.69 -0.58 4.81
C THR A 3 -12.11 0.08 3.57
N TYR A 4 -10.79 0.19 3.49
CA TYR A 4 -10.11 0.68 2.29
C TYR A 4 -9.91 -0.47 1.32
N THR A 5 -10.37 -0.30 0.09
CA THR A 5 -10.08 -1.24 -0.99
C THR A 5 -8.77 -0.85 -1.68
N THR A 6 -8.17 -1.78 -2.43
CA THR A 6 -6.93 -1.52 -3.18
C THR A 6 -7.04 -0.36 -4.18
N SER A 7 -8.26 -0.02 -4.61
CA SER A 7 -8.57 1.15 -5.44
C SER A 7 -8.43 2.48 -4.70
N ASP A 8 -8.55 2.48 -3.37
CA ASP A 8 -8.46 3.69 -2.54
C ASP A 8 -7.01 4.02 -2.18
N PHE A 9 -6.06 3.14 -2.53
CA PHE A 9 -4.67 3.24 -2.15
C PHE A 9 -3.98 4.33 -2.97
N LYS A 10 -3.89 5.53 -2.39
CA LYS A 10 -3.19 6.68 -2.97
C LYS A 10 -1.99 7.05 -2.08
N PRO A 11 -0.88 7.55 -2.67
CA PRO A 11 0.20 8.14 -1.89
C PRO A 11 -0.34 9.18 -0.90
N GLY A 12 0.09 9.10 0.36
CA GLY A 12 -0.39 9.96 1.45
C GLY A 12 -1.60 9.43 2.21
N LEU A 13 -2.27 8.36 1.75
CA LEU A 13 -3.33 7.71 2.51
C LEU A 13 -2.75 7.14 3.81
N LYS A 14 -3.36 7.53 4.94
CA LYS A 14 -3.04 7.01 6.26
C LYS A 14 -4.09 6.00 6.69
N PHE A 15 -3.65 4.85 7.16
CA PHE A 15 -4.54 3.78 7.62
C PHE A 15 -3.92 3.07 8.82
N MET A 16 -4.76 2.37 9.59
CA MET A 16 -4.30 1.55 10.71
C MET A 16 -4.07 0.13 10.22
N GLN A 17 -2.88 -0.41 10.47
CA GLN A 17 -2.55 -1.80 10.21
C GLN A 17 -1.87 -2.38 11.44
N ASP A 18 -2.39 -3.50 11.96
CA ASP A 18 -1.83 -4.20 13.13
C ASP A 18 -1.65 -3.31 14.36
N GLY A 19 -2.55 -2.33 14.55
CA GLY A 19 -2.49 -1.34 15.63
C GLY A 19 -1.49 -0.19 15.39
N GLU A 20 -0.73 -0.21 14.30
CA GLU A 20 0.20 0.86 13.94
C GLU A 20 -0.37 1.76 12.81
N PRO A 21 -0.21 3.09 12.94
CA PRO A 21 -0.52 4.00 11.86
C PRO A 21 0.51 3.85 10.74
N CYS A 22 0.02 3.59 9.53
CA CYS A 22 0.78 3.38 8.32
C CYS A 22 0.42 4.45 7.28
N VAL A 23 1.38 4.80 6.42
CA VAL A 23 1.17 5.69 5.29
C VAL A 23 1.56 4.99 3.99
N ILE A 24 0.76 5.17 2.94
CA ILE A 24 1.16 4.75 1.59
C ILE A 24 2.14 5.78 1.05
N VAL A 25 3.34 5.33 0.70
CA VAL A 25 4.41 6.17 0.14
C VAL A 25 4.29 6.19 -1.38
N GLU A 26 4.14 5.01 -1.98
CA GLU A 26 4.10 4.84 -3.44
C GLU A 26 3.05 3.80 -3.79
N ASN A 27 2.39 3.99 -4.92
CA ASN A 27 1.53 2.98 -5.51
C ASN A 27 1.78 2.89 -7.01
N GLU A 28 2.25 1.73 -7.48
CA GLU A 28 2.68 1.50 -8.85
C GLU A 28 1.83 0.39 -9.50
N PHE A 29 1.19 0.70 -10.62
CA PHE A 29 0.44 -0.30 -11.37
C PHE A 29 1.33 -0.95 -12.43
N VAL A 30 1.56 -2.26 -12.32
CA VAL A 30 2.47 -3.01 -13.19
C VAL A 30 1.67 -3.91 -14.12
N LYS A 31 1.82 -3.70 -15.43
CA LYS A 31 1.30 -4.58 -16.48
C LYS A 31 2.46 -5.41 -17.07
N PRO A 32 2.68 -6.66 -16.62
CA PRO A 32 3.72 -7.49 -17.22
C PRO A 32 3.32 -7.89 -18.65
N GLY A 33 4.29 -7.98 -19.57
CA GLY A 33 4.02 -8.39 -20.96
C GLY A 33 3.47 -9.82 -21.07
N LYS A 34 3.73 -10.67 -20.07
CA LYS A 34 3.09 -11.98 -19.86
C LYS A 34 2.76 -12.14 -18.38
N GLY A 35 1.48 -12.30 -18.04
CA GLY A 35 0.99 -12.48 -16.67
C GLY A 35 -0.14 -11.51 -16.29
N GLN A 36 -0.68 -11.68 -15.08
CA GLN A 36 -1.74 -10.81 -14.55
C GLN A 36 -1.16 -9.45 -14.11
N ALA A 37 -1.87 -8.37 -14.43
CA ALA A 37 -1.54 -7.05 -13.91
C ALA A 37 -1.71 -7.00 -12.39
N PHE A 38 -0.79 -6.31 -11.71
CA PHE A 38 -0.78 -6.22 -10.26
C PHE A 38 -0.36 -4.83 -9.81
N THR A 39 -0.69 -4.51 -8.57
CA THR A 39 -0.38 -3.22 -7.97
C THR A 39 0.71 -3.42 -6.93
N ARG A 40 1.77 -2.62 -7.00
CA ARG A 40 2.87 -2.64 -6.07
C ARG A 40 2.79 -1.40 -5.19
N THR A 41 2.37 -1.61 -3.95
CA THR A 41 2.22 -0.53 -2.98
C THR A 41 3.36 -0.57 -1.97
N ARG A 42 3.98 0.58 -1.75
CA ARG A 42 4.97 0.79 -0.70
C ARG A 42 4.28 1.48 0.48
N ILE A 43 4.31 0.81 1.62
CA ILE A 43 3.71 1.27 2.86
C ILE A 43 4.85 1.58 3.82
N ARG A 44 4.73 2.65 4.60
CA ARG A 44 5.65 2.98 5.68
C ARG A 44 4.89 3.04 7.00
N LYS A 45 5.33 2.24 7.97
CA LYS A 45 4.88 2.33 9.35
C LYS A 45 5.41 3.62 9.97
N LEU A 46 4.53 4.41 10.59
CA LEU A 46 4.91 5.72 11.14
C LEU A 46 5.59 5.61 12.51
N ILE A 47 5.27 4.57 13.29
CA ILE A 47 5.87 4.35 14.61
C ILE A 47 7.24 3.67 14.47
N SER A 48 7.28 2.49 13.87
CA SER A 48 8.52 1.72 13.70
C SER A 48 9.43 2.24 12.57
N GLY A 49 8.94 3.14 11.71
CA GLY A 49 9.67 3.64 10.54
C GLY A 49 9.87 2.61 9.42
N GLN A 50 9.42 1.37 9.63
CA GLN A 50 9.62 0.26 8.70
C GLN A 50 8.88 0.50 7.39
N SER A 51 9.57 0.26 6.27
CA SER A 51 8.97 0.29 4.94
C SER A 51 8.65 -1.13 4.48
N ILE A 52 7.38 -1.39 4.20
CA ILE A 52 6.86 -2.68 3.75
C ILE A 52 6.46 -2.54 2.28
N ARG A 53 6.83 -3.54 1.46
CA ARG A 53 6.45 -3.59 0.06
C ARG A 53 5.44 -4.70 -0.14
N ARG A 54 4.23 -4.36 -0.57
CA ARG A 54 3.13 -5.31 -0.77
C ARG A 54 2.76 -5.39 -2.24
N LYS A 55 2.61 -6.61 -2.73
CA LYS A 55 2.05 -6.91 -4.05
C LYS A 55 0.58 -7.23 -3.85
N LEU A 56 -0.28 -6.47 -4.50
CA LEU A 56 -1.74 -6.59 -4.49
C LEU A 56 -2.23 -7.01 -5.87
#